data_AF-A0A078A087-F1
#
_entry.id   AF-A0A078A087-F1
#
_cell.length_a   1.000
_cell.length_b   1.000
_cell.length_c   1.000
_cell.angle_alpha   90.00
_cell.angle_beta   90.00
_cell.angle_gamma   90.00
#
_symmetry.space_group_name_H-M   'P 1'
#
loop_
_entity.id
_entity.type
_entity.pdbx_description
1 polymer ?
#
loop_
_entity_poly.entity_id
_entity_poly.type
_entity_poly.pdbx_seq_one_letter_code
_entity_poly.pdbx_strand_id
1 'polypeptide(L)'
;MSDDIFITGQWDGYIELFSISNHQFKSTFQTQDKKNIIEICLIESSKDEYTFAFGDFDLGIIIGKIIMRNQFEYEFQEDKIKLIEDVSCHSMMLIKQNVIAAFVRNQDDEYQLKILDIKSRQELHTIDLNESTYIYPALAYDYIQYPFAFIKDQNNISLINTNNYQITTIIQCYCSFSEQQLIQYRDQDNKYKLIDIQMYETDEDSYEYLNEIRETEISML
;
A
#
# COMPACT_ATOMS: atom_id res chain seq x y z
N MET A 1 -10.02 7.60 -10.85
CA MET A 1 -9.42 7.86 -12.19
C MET A 1 -10.29 7.14 -13.20
N SER A 2 -10.29 7.51 -14.47
CA SER A 2 -10.82 6.55 -15.47
C SER A 2 -9.95 5.30 -15.42
N ASP A 3 -10.52 4.14 -15.74
CA ASP A 3 -9.79 2.86 -15.84
C ASP A 3 -8.68 2.89 -16.92
N ASP A 4 -8.56 4.01 -17.65
CA ASP A 4 -7.58 4.25 -18.70
C ASP A 4 -6.27 4.86 -18.18
N ILE A 5 -6.28 5.55 -17.04
CA ILE A 5 -5.11 6.29 -16.55
C ILE A 5 -4.45 5.53 -15.40
N PHE A 6 -3.14 5.32 -15.50
CA PHE A 6 -2.34 4.85 -14.38
C PHE A 6 -1.29 5.89 -13.98
N ILE A 7 -0.93 5.84 -12.70
CA ILE A 7 0.02 6.74 -12.04
C ILE A 7 1.28 5.97 -11.68
N THR A 8 2.43 6.61 -11.81
CA THR A 8 3.71 6.07 -11.34
C THR A 8 4.45 7.10 -10.51
N GLY A 9 5.20 6.61 -9.53
CA GLY A 9 6.17 7.36 -8.76
C GLY A 9 7.57 7.07 -9.29
N GLN A 10 8.43 8.07 -9.28
CA GLN A 10 9.79 7.96 -9.80
C GLN A 10 10.81 8.36 -8.73
N TRP A 11 12.06 8.03 -9.02
CA TRP A 11 13.21 8.65 -8.39
C TRP A 11 13.19 10.17 -8.64
N ASP A 12 13.72 10.97 -7.71
CA ASP A 12 13.71 12.45 -7.75
C ASP A 12 12.32 13.11 -7.68
N GLY A 13 11.30 12.37 -7.25
CA GLY A 13 9.98 12.91 -6.89
C GLY A 13 9.07 13.23 -8.06
N TYR A 14 9.34 12.67 -9.24
CA TYR A 14 8.42 12.78 -10.36
C TYR A 14 7.21 11.88 -10.18
N ILE A 15 6.04 12.44 -10.48
CA ILE A 15 4.77 11.75 -10.59
C ILE A 15 4.38 11.76 -12.06
N GLU A 16 4.15 10.60 -12.65
CA GLU A 16 3.80 10.50 -14.06
C GLU A 16 2.45 9.84 -14.25
N LEU A 17 1.65 10.39 -15.17
CA LEU A 17 0.38 9.85 -15.60
C LEU A 17 0.47 9.39 -17.04
N PHE A 18 -0.05 8.19 -17.30
CA PHE A 18 -0.07 7.56 -18.61
C PHE A 18 -1.47 7.05 -18.94
N SER A 19 -1.74 6.88 -20.23
CA SER A 19 -3.00 6.32 -20.71
C SER A 19 -2.76 4.96 -21.38
N ILE A 20 -3.60 3.99 -21.03
CA ILE A 20 -3.61 2.65 -21.64
C ILE A 20 -4.12 2.73 -23.08
N SER A 21 -5.13 3.55 -23.37
CA SER A 21 -5.72 3.68 -24.71
C SER A 21 -4.96 4.68 -25.61
N ASN A 22 -4.24 5.64 -25.01
CA ASN A 22 -3.45 6.63 -25.72
C ASN A 22 -1.99 6.63 -25.26
N HIS A 23 -1.18 5.75 -25.85
CA HIS A 23 0.23 5.59 -25.50
C HIS A 23 1.12 6.82 -25.72
N GLN A 24 0.62 7.87 -26.40
CA GLN A 24 1.34 9.13 -26.57
C GLN A 24 1.08 10.12 -25.43
N PHE A 25 0.02 9.90 -24.64
CA PHE A 25 -0.29 10.76 -23.52
C PHE A 25 0.68 10.51 -22.36
N LYS A 26 1.26 11.61 -21.87
CA LYS A 26 2.06 11.66 -20.67
C LYS A 26 1.86 13.01 -19.98
N SER A 27 1.57 13.01 -18.69
CA SER A 27 1.68 14.20 -17.83
C SER A 27 2.71 13.92 -16.75
N THR A 28 3.54 14.92 -16.45
CA THR A 28 4.61 14.80 -15.45
C THR A 28 4.51 15.96 -14.48
N PHE A 29 4.57 15.63 -13.21
CA PHE A 29 4.63 16.57 -12.09
C PHE A 29 5.84 16.25 -11.24
N GLN A 30 6.25 17.17 -10.37
CA GLN A 30 7.34 16.94 -9.43
C GLN A 30 6.94 17.46 -8.06
N THR A 31 7.27 16.69 -7.03
CA THR A 31 7.08 17.11 -5.63
C THR A 31 8.04 18.25 -5.28
N GLN A 32 7.68 19.07 -4.29
CA GLN A 32 8.47 20.24 -3.88
C GLN A 32 9.86 19.82 -3.37
N ASP A 33 9.92 18.73 -2.62
CA ASP A 33 11.15 18.24 -1.98
C ASP A 33 12.01 17.36 -2.90
N LYS A 34 11.48 16.95 -4.06
CA LYS A 34 12.19 16.16 -5.09
C LYS A 34 12.84 14.88 -4.55
N LYS A 35 12.18 14.25 -3.57
CA LYS A 35 12.57 12.95 -3.02
C LYS A 35 11.84 11.82 -3.72
N ASN A 36 12.35 10.60 -3.59
CA ASN A 36 11.82 9.46 -4.32
C ASN A 36 10.36 9.20 -3.95
N ILE A 37 9.60 8.63 -4.88
CA ILE A 37 8.25 8.14 -4.59
C ILE A 37 8.30 6.64 -4.73
N ILE A 38 8.25 5.95 -3.59
CA ILE A 38 8.34 4.49 -3.52
C ILE A 38 6.98 3.83 -3.28
N GLU A 39 6.02 4.60 -2.78
CA GLU A 39 4.69 4.10 -2.46
C GLU A 39 3.64 5.17 -2.79
N ILE A 40 2.50 4.73 -3.33
CA ILE A 40 1.39 5.61 -3.72
C ILE A 40 0.09 4.99 -3.24
N CYS A 41 -0.64 5.73 -2.42
CA CYS A 41 -1.93 5.30 -1.93
C CYS A 41 -3.04 6.27 -2.33
N LEU A 42 -4.05 5.78 -3.04
CA LEU A 42 -5.26 6.54 -3.33
C LEU A 42 -6.10 6.69 -2.05
N ILE A 43 -6.33 7.93 -1.63
CA ILE A 43 -7.10 8.27 -0.42
C ILE A 43 -8.57 8.51 -0.76
N GLU A 44 -8.80 9.33 -1.78
CA GLU A 44 -10.14 9.78 -2.15
C GLU A 44 -10.21 9.97 -3.66
N SER A 45 -11.33 9.55 -4.24
CA SER A 45 -11.65 9.78 -5.64
C SER A 45 -13.00 10.48 -5.71
N SER A 46 -12.99 11.74 -6.14
CA SER A 46 -14.19 12.44 -6.58
C SER A 46 -14.23 12.47 -8.12
N LYS A 47 -15.25 13.09 -8.72
CA LYS A 47 -15.45 13.06 -10.17
C LYS A 47 -14.22 13.50 -10.97
N ASP A 48 -13.61 14.62 -10.57
CA ASP A 48 -12.52 15.25 -11.30
C ASP A 48 -11.28 15.50 -10.40
N GLU A 49 -11.29 15.03 -9.15
CA GLU A 49 -10.16 15.18 -8.21
C GLU A 49 -9.81 13.85 -7.55
N TYR A 50 -8.52 13.57 -7.47
CA TYR A 50 -7.95 12.39 -6.86
C TYR A 50 -6.92 12.80 -5.81
N THR A 51 -7.13 12.40 -4.57
CA THR A 51 -6.21 12.68 -3.46
C THR A 51 -5.37 11.43 -3.21
N PHE A 52 -4.06 11.61 -3.13
CA PHE A 52 -3.08 10.55 -2.91
C PHE A 52 -2.17 10.87 -1.72
N ALA A 53 -1.73 9.82 -1.03
CA ALA A 53 -0.53 9.85 -0.21
C ALA A 53 0.65 9.30 -1.02
N PHE A 54 1.81 9.94 -0.88
CA PHE A 54 3.06 9.48 -1.49
C PHE A 54 4.11 9.29 -0.39
N GLY A 55 4.74 8.12 -0.37
CA GLY A 55 5.79 7.74 0.58
C GLY A 55 7.18 7.76 -0.05
N ASP A 56 8.18 8.10 0.76
CA ASP A 56 9.61 8.14 0.41
C ASP A 56 10.44 7.44 1.50
N PHE A 57 11.72 7.15 1.22
CA PHE A 57 12.66 6.60 2.20
C PHE A 57 13.14 7.59 3.27
N ASP A 58 13.08 8.89 3.04
CA ASP A 58 13.64 9.90 3.95
C ASP A 58 12.70 11.07 4.25
N LEU A 59 11.63 11.25 3.45
CA LEU A 59 10.79 12.43 3.53
C LEU A 59 9.59 12.32 4.49
N GLY A 60 9.18 11.08 4.77
CA GLY A 60 7.88 10.77 5.36
C GLY A 60 6.79 10.60 4.30
N ILE A 61 5.58 11.09 4.61
CA ILE A 61 4.39 10.92 3.75
C ILE A 61 3.84 12.29 3.40
N ILE A 62 3.78 12.59 2.10
CA ILE A 62 3.17 13.81 1.56
C ILE A 62 1.76 13.51 1.07
N ILE A 63 0.89 14.53 1.07
CA ILE A 63 -0.44 14.46 0.47
C ILE A 63 -0.43 15.31 -0.78
N GLY A 64 -1.01 14.80 -1.87
CA GLY A 64 -1.14 15.56 -3.11
C GLY A 64 -2.46 15.26 -3.81
N LYS A 65 -2.93 16.23 -4.60
CA LYS A 65 -4.14 16.12 -5.40
C LYS A 65 -3.81 16.19 -6.88
N ILE A 66 -4.40 15.30 -7.64
CA ILE A 66 -4.43 15.33 -9.10
C ILE A 66 -5.82 15.76 -9.53
N ILE A 67 -5.91 16.89 -10.23
CA ILE A 67 -7.16 17.49 -10.67
C ILE A 67 -7.24 17.36 -12.19
N MET A 68 -8.26 16.66 -12.67
CA MET A 68 -8.57 16.55 -14.10
C MET A 68 -9.31 17.80 -14.55
N ARG A 69 -8.69 18.61 -15.41
CA ARG A 69 -9.32 19.80 -15.98
C ARG A 69 -10.16 19.45 -17.19
N ASN A 70 -9.62 18.60 -18.06
CA ASN A 70 -10.24 18.06 -19.26
C ASN A 70 -9.72 16.63 -19.52
N GLN A 71 -10.20 15.98 -20.58
CA GLN A 71 -9.62 14.72 -21.02
C GLN A 71 -8.12 14.94 -21.33
N PHE A 72 -7.25 14.23 -20.60
CA PHE A 72 -5.79 14.33 -20.74
C PHE A 72 -5.16 15.69 -20.33
N GLU A 73 -5.84 16.49 -19.53
CA GLU A 73 -5.28 17.71 -18.95
C GLU A 73 -5.39 17.64 -17.42
N TYR A 74 -4.24 17.65 -16.76
CA TYR A 74 -4.14 17.42 -15.32
C TYR A 74 -3.31 18.50 -14.63
N GLU A 75 -3.67 18.79 -13.40
CA GLU A 75 -2.92 19.65 -12.48
C GLU A 75 -2.57 18.86 -11.23
N PHE A 76 -1.38 19.12 -10.69
CA PHE A 76 -0.94 18.58 -9.40
C PHE A 76 -0.87 19.69 -8.35
N GLN A 77 -1.52 19.45 -7.22
CA GLN A 77 -1.49 20.33 -6.05
C GLN A 77 -0.96 19.55 -4.85
N GLU A 78 0.27 19.85 -4.45
CA GLU A 78 0.88 19.29 -3.24
C GLU A 78 0.46 20.07 -1.99
N ASP A 79 0.13 19.32 -0.94
CA ASP A 79 -0.20 19.90 0.35
C ASP A 79 1.08 20.36 1.06
N LYS A 80 1.09 21.60 1.57
CA LYS A 80 2.32 22.22 2.12
C LYS A 80 2.84 21.59 3.40
N ILE A 81 1.98 20.82 4.08
CA ILE A 81 2.29 20.18 5.35
C ILE A 81 2.25 18.69 5.07
N LYS A 82 3.27 17.97 5.50
CA LYS A 82 3.33 16.51 5.38
C LYS A 82 2.37 15.86 6.38
N LEU A 83 2.01 14.61 6.14
CA LEU A 83 1.23 13.84 7.09
C LEU A 83 2.12 13.32 8.23
N ILE A 84 3.34 12.91 7.88
CA ILE A 84 4.42 12.57 8.81
C ILE A 84 5.74 12.97 8.16
N GLU A 85 6.72 13.34 8.98
CA GLU A 85 8.05 13.80 8.55
C GLU A 85 9.13 12.86 9.09
N ASP A 86 10.33 12.90 8.49
CA ASP A 86 11.54 12.28 9.02
C ASP A 86 11.44 10.76 9.27
N VAL A 87 10.66 10.07 8.44
CA VAL A 87 10.53 8.61 8.45
C VAL A 87 10.62 8.04 7.04
N SER A 88 11.14 6.82 6.92
CA SER A 88 11.07 6.03 5.70
C SER A 88 9.72 5.33 5.63
N CYS A 89 8.94 5.51 4.58
CA CYS A 89 7.65 4.84 4.39
C CYS A 89 7.74 3.78 3.31
N HIS A 90 7.78 2.49 3.69
CA HIS A 90 7.99 1.40 2.71
C HIS A 90 6.69 0.79 2.18
N SER A 91 5.59 0.92 2.91
CA SER A 91 4.27 0.52 2.41
C SER A 91 3.17 1.28 3.14
N MET A 92 2.07 1.52 2.45
CA MET A 92 0.92 2.17 3.05
C MET A 92 -0.39 1.75 2.41
N MET A 93 -1.46 1.80 3.18
CA MET A 93 -2.79 1.41 2.72
C MET A 93 -3.85 2.28 3.40
N LEU A 94 -4.86 2.68 2.63
CA LEU A 94 -6.08 3.26 3.18
C LEU A 94 -6.89 2.15 3.87
N ILE A 95 -7.00 2.19 5.20
CA ILE A 95 -7.69 1.17 5.98
C ILE A 95 -9.12 1.58 6.34
N LYS A 96 -9.41 2.89 6.38
CA LYS A 96 -10.75 3.49 6.55
C LYS A 96 -10.77 4.84 5.84
N GLN A 97 -11.96 5.43 5.68
CA GLN A 97 -12.07 6.78 5.14
C GLN A 97 -11.20 7.77 5.93
N ASN A 98 -10.28 8.46 5.25
CA ASN A 98 -9.29 9.37 5.83
C ASN A 98 -8.28 8.75 6.82
N VAL A 99 -8.17 7.42 6.91
CA VAL A 99 -7.20 6.77 7.80
C VAL A 99 -6.32 5.83 7.00
N ILE A 100 -5.01 6.08 7.03
CA ILE A 100 -4.02 5.18 6.46
C ILE A 100 -3.29 4.42 7.56
N ALA A 101 -2.92 3.19 7.25
CA ALA A 101 -1.89 2.48 7.96
C ALA A 101 -0.63 2.52 7.10
N ALA A 102 0.49 2.96 7.68
CA ALA A 102 1.76 3.09 7.00
C ALA A 102 2.83 2.34 7.79
N PHE A 103 3.54 1.45 7.13
CA PHE A 103 4.75 0.89 7.67
C PHE A 103 5.88 1.88 7.46
N VAL A 104 6.53 2.24 8.56
CA VAL A 104 7.61 3.20 8.56
C VAL A 104 8.83 2.67 9.31
N ARG A 105 10.01 3.19 8.95
CA ARG A 105 11.25 3.05 9.70
C ARG A 105 11.69 4.44 10.16
N ASN A 106 11.87 4.61 11.46
CA ASN A 106 12.31 5.90 12.01
C ASN A 106 13.83 6.07 11.92
N GLN A 107 14.35 7.21 12.37
CA GLN A 107 15.79 7.51 12.36
C GLN A 107 16.63 6.61 13.27
N ASP A 108 15.99 5.98 14.27
CA ASP A 108 16.62 5.07 15.22
C ASP A 108 16.62 3.61 14.74
N ASP A 109 16.26 3.38 13.47
CA ASP A 109 16.17 2.03 12.87
C ASP A 109 15.08 1.14 13.50
N GLU A 110 14.02 1.75 14.05
CA GLU A 110 12.89 1.03 14.59
C GLU A 110 11.78 0.91 13.53
N TYR A 111 11.25 -0.30 13.39
CA TYR A 111 10.16 -0.61 12.49
C TYR A 111 8.82 -0.37 13.18
N GLN A 112 7.95 0.40 12.56
CA GLN A 112 6.66 0.78 13.15
C GLN A 112 5.54 0.68 12.12
N LEU A 113 4.38 0.19 12.55
CA LEU A 113 3.13 0.43 11.85
C LEU A 113 2.42 1.63 12.48
N LYS A 114 2.31 2.73 11.74
CA LYS A 114 1.61 3.93 12.16
C LYS A 114 0.21 3.98 11.56
N ILE A 115 -0.77 4.26 12.40
CA ILE A 115 -2.15 4.54 12.00
C ILE A 115 -2.34 6.05 12.03
N LEU A 116 -2.60 6.66 10.88
CA LEU A 116 -2.61 8.10 10.70
C LEU A 116 -3.97 8.57 10.19
N ASP A 117 -4.57 9.56 10.86
CA ASP A 117 -5.72 10.29 10.35
C ASP A 117 -5.25 11.45 9.46
N ILE A 118 -5.64 11.40 8.19
CA ILE A 118 -5.23 12.35 7.16
C ILE A 118 -5.84 13.73 7.40
N LYS A 119 -7.08 13.77 7.86
CA LYS A 119 -7.85 15.02 7.98
C LYS A 119 -7.38 15.84 9.19
N SER A 120 -7.20 15.19 10.33
CA SER A 120 -6.69 15.82 11.55
C SER A 120 -5.17 15.93 11.56
N ARG A 121 -4.47 15.18 10.67
CA ARG A 121 -3.01 15.08 10.61
C ARG A 121 -2.42 14.56 11.93
N GLN A 122 -3.08 13.57 12.50
CA GLN A 122 -2.69 13.00 13.79
C GLN A 122 -2.37 11.52 13.65
N GLU A 123 -1.32 11.12 14.35
CA GLU A 123 -1.12 9.71 14.68
C GLU A 123 -2.20 9.26 15.66
N LEU A 124 -2.96 8.25 15.26
CA LEU A 124 -3.99 7.61 16.09
C LEU A 124 -3.40 6.47 16.92
N HIS A 125 -2.42 5.76 16.36
CA HIS A 125 -1.79 4.60 16.99
C HIS A 125 -0.43 4.30 16.36
N THR A 126 0.46 3.71 17.14
CA THR A 126 1.74 3.15 16.69
C THR A 126 1.89 1.76 17.27
N ILE A 127 2.35 0.83 16.44
CA ILE A 127 2.70 -0.54 16.83
C ILE A 127 4.16 -0.74 16.48
N ASP A 128 4.98 -1.04 17.49
CA ASP A 128 6.37 -1.40 17.29
C ASP A 128 6.46 -2.82 16.72
N LEU A 129 7.27 -2.98 15.68
CA LEU A 129 7.47 -4.23 14.96
C LEU A 129 8.92 -4.68 15.14
N ASN A 130 9.12 -5.99 15.21
CA ASN A 130 10.47 -6.54 15.41
C ASN A 130 11.29 -6.59 14.12
N GLU A 131 10.65 -6.47 12.95
CA GLU A 131 11.29 -6.64 11.65
C GLU A 131 10.58 -5.86 10.54
N SER A 132 11.23 -5.79 9.38
CA SER A 132 10.68 -5.15 8.20
C SER A 132 9.41 -5.86 7.74
N THR A 133 8.37 -5.07 7.51
CA THR A 133 7.01 -5.56 7.34
C THR A 133 6.32 -4.75 6.24
N TYR A 134 5.41 -5.39 5.50
CA TYR A 134 4.62 -4.75 4.46
C TYR A 134 3.14 -4.86 4.79
N ILE A 135 2.42 -3.74 4.71
CA ILE A 135 0.97 -3.73 4.65
C ILE A 135 0.54 -3.65 3.19
N TYR A 136 -0.42 -4.47 2.79
CA TYR A 136 -0.85 -4.50 1.39
C TYR A 136 -2.34 -4.80 1.27
N PRO A 137 -2.99 -4.25 0.23
CA PRO A 137 -4.36 -4.60 -0.10
C PRO A 137 -4.42 -6.03 -0.67
N ALA A 138 -5.48 -6.75 -0.35
CA ALA A 138 -5.86 -8.00 -0.98
C ALA A 138 -6.89 -7.71 -2.07
N LEU A 139 -6.70 -8.32 -3.25
CA LEU A 139 -7.60 -8.13 -4.38
C LEU A 139 -9.03 -8.56 -4.02
N ALA A 140 -10.02 -7.73 -4.37
CA ALA A 140 -11.45 -7.95 -4.15
C ALA A 140 -11.88 -8.11 -2.66
N TYR A 141 -11.06 -7.65 -1.72
CA TYR A 141 -11.37 -7.73 -0.30
C TYR A 141 -12.36 -6.64 0.15
N ASP A 142 -13.42 -7.05 0.86
CA ASP A 142 -14.40 -6.13 1.43
C ASP A 142 -13.96 -5.64 2.82
N TYR A 143 -13.19 -4.56 2.84
CA TYR A 143 -12.70 -3.93 4.07
C TYR A 143 -13.78 -3.27 4.93
N ILE A 144 -14.99 -3.06 4.38
CA ILE A 144 -16.12 -2.53 5.14
C ILE A 144 -16.75 -3.66 5.95
N GLN A 145 -16.96 -4.82 5.32
CA GLN A 145 -17.51 -5.99 5.98
C GLN A 145 -16.49 -6.63 6.94
N TYR A 146 -15.23 -6.67 6.54
CA TYR A 146 -14.14 -7.30 7.29
C TYR A 146 -13.08 -6.25 7.64
N PRO A 147 -13.06 -5.74 8.88
CA PRO A 147 -12.16 -4.67 9.27
C PRO A 147 -10.77 -5.24 9.58
N PHE A 148 -10.15 -5.93 8.62
CA PHE A 148 -8.79 -6.44 8.75
C PHE A 148 -7.96 -6.12 7.52
N ALA A 149 -6.68 -5.83 7.72
CA ALA A 149 -5.70 -5.71 6.64
C ALA A 149 -4.61 -6.77 6.80
N PHE A 150 -3.95 -7.10 5.69
CA PHE A 150 -2.87 -8.07 5.68
C PHE A 150 -1.54 -7.38 5.91
N ILE A 151 -0.76 -8.01 6.76
CA ILE A 151 0.58 -7.62 7.10
C ILE A 151 1.48 -8.82 6.83
N LYS A 152 2.61 -8.60 6.17
CA LYS A 152 3.58 -9.66 5.86
C LYS A 152 4.97 -9.23 6.29
N ASP A 153 5.63 -10.09 7.04
CA ASP A 153 7.06 -10.00 7.31
C ASP A 153 7.77 -11.20 6.64
N GLN A 154 9.05 -11.43 6.94
CA GLN A 154 9.81 -12.50 6.31
C GLN A 154 9.34 -13.90 6.74
N ASN A 155 8.65 -14.00 7.86
CA ASN A 155 8.36 -15.25 8.57
C ASN A 155 6.85 -15.51 8.74
N ASN A 156 6.01 -14.51 8.50
CA ASN A 156 4.60 -14.55 8.85
C ASN A 156 3.75 -13.73 7.89
N ILE A 157 2.52 -14.21 7.71
CA ILE A 157 1.38 -13.39 7.30
C ILE A 157 0.50 -13.23 8.53
N SER A 158 0.19 -11.98 8.84
CA SER A 158 -0.64 -11.57 9.96
C SER A 158 -1.82 -10.73 9.49
N LEU A 159 -2.88 -10.72 10.28
CA LEU A 159 -4.00 -9.81 10.14
C LEU A 159 -3.88 -8.70 11.18
N ILE A 160 -4.04 -7.45 10.75
CA ILE A 160 -4.34 -6.35 11.68
C ILE A 160 -5.83 -6.07 11.68
N ASN A 161 -6.46 -6.06 12.84
CA ASN A 161 -7.83 -5.60 12.98
C ASN A 161 -7.86 -4.06 12.97
N THR A 162 -8.49 -3.46 11.97
CA THR A 162 -8.53 -1.99 11.78
C THR A 162 -9.45 -1.28 12.77
N ASN A 163 -10.19 -1.98 13.62
CA ASN A 163 -11.00 -1.40 14.70
C ASN A 163 -10.24 -1.25 16.02
N ASN A 164 -9.37 -2.20 16.36
CA ASN A 164 -8.65 -2.20 17.64
C ASN A 164 -7.11 -2.29 17.49
N TYR A 165 -6.62 -2.35 16.27
CA TYR A 165 -5.22 -2.41 15.87
C TYR A 165 -4.43 -3.60 16.43
N GLN A 166 -5.11 -4.67 16.81
CA GLN A 166 -4.45 -5.91 17.22
C GLN A 166 -3.97 -6.69 16.00
N ILE A 167 -2.74 -7.17 16.07
CA ILE A 167 -2.12 -8.03 15.05
C ILE A 167 -2.23 -9.49 15.50
N THR A 168 -2.66 -10.37 14.60
CA THR A 168 -2.71 -11.82 14.82
C THR A 168 -2.06 -12.53 13.65
N THR A 169 -1.03 -13.33 13.93
CA THR A 169 -0.41 -14.20 12.92
C THR A 169 -1.38 -15.31 12.51
N ILE A 170 -1.59 -15.46 11.21
CA ILE A 170 -2.49 -16.47 10.64
C ILE A 170 -1.74 -17.55 9.87
N ILE A 171 -0.57 -17.23 9.31
CA ILE A 171 0.26 -18.18 8.58
C ILE A 171 1.71 -17.92 8.97
N GLN A 172 2.44 -18.98 9.35
CA GLN A 172 3.89 -18.95 9.48
C GLN A 172 4.49 -19.46 8.15
N CYS A 173 5.24 -18.62 7.45
CA CYS A 173 5.80 -18.87 6.12
C CYS A 173 7.17 -18.21 6.00
N TYR A 174 8.14 -18.87 5.35
CA TYR A 174 9.26 -18.11 4.83
C TYR A 174 8.79 -17.38 3.57
N CYS A 175 8.58 -16.10 3.73
CA CYS A 175 7.80 -15.29 2.84
C CYS A 175 8.77 -14.37 2.06
N SER A 176 9.03 -14.70 0.79
CA SER A 176 9.95 -13.91 -0.06
C SER A 176 9.43 -12.48 -0.23
N PHE A 177 10.33 -11.51 -0.36
CA PHE A 177 10.01 -10.07 -0.43
C PHE A 177 9.15 -9.65 -1.65
N SER A 178 8.75 -10.56 -2.54
CA SER A 178 8.04 -10.17 -3.77
C SER A 178 6.60 -9.69 -3.52
N GLU A 179 6.23 -8.72 -4.36
CA GLU A 179 4.98 -7.95 -4.33
C GLU A 179 3.77 -8.84 -4.64
N GLN A 180 2.79 -8.83 -3.73
CA GLN A 180 1.49 -9.53 -3.78
C GLN A 180 1.53 -11.05 -3.99
N GLN A 181 1.36 -11.76 -2.87
CA GLN A 181 1.22 -13.22 -2.84
C GLN A 181 -0.17 -13.69 -2.38
N LEU A 182 -1.06 -12.79 -1.92
CA LEU A 182 -2.38 -13.16 -1.40
C LEU A 182 -3.56 -12.70 -2.26
N ILE A 183 -4.46 -13.63 -2.56
CA ILE A 183 -5.74 -13.39 -3.22
C ILE A 183 -6.86 -13.86 -2.29
N GLN A 184 -7.86 -13.02 -2.03
CA GLN A 184 -9.09 -13.47 -1.39
C GLN A 184 -10.10 -13.91 -2.45
N TYR A 185 -10.81 -15.00 -2.20
CA TYR A 185 -11.95 -15.41 -3.02
C TYR A 185 -13.07 -16.03 -2.17
N ARG A 186 -14.27 -16.16 -2.76
CA ARG A 186 -15.38 -16.93 -2.18
C ARG A 186 -15.49 -18.27 -2.89
N ASP A 187 -15.57 -19.35 -2.13
CA ASP A 187 -15.82 -20.67 -2.70
C ASP A 187 -17.31 -20.89 -3.05
N GLN A 188 -17.62 -22.09 -3.54
CA GLN A 188 -18.99 -22.47 -3.93
C GLN A 188 -19.99 -22.46 -2.76
N ASP A 189 -19.49 -22.57 -1.53
CA ASP A 189 -20.28 -22.55 -0.30
C ASP A 189 -20.39 -21.14 0.30
N ASN A 190 -19.99 -20.09 -0.45
CA ASN A 190 -19.92 -18.69 -0.01
C ASN A 190 -18.97 -18.47 1.18
N LYS A 191 -18.01 -19.36 1.42
CA LYS A 191 -16.98 -19.16 2.44
C LYS A 191 -15.81 -18.37 1.87
N TYR A 192 -15.25 -17.50 2.71
CA TYR A 192 -14.07 -16.74 2.36
C TYR A 192 -12.80 -17.55 2.54
N LYS A 193 -11.95 -17.52 1.51
CA LYS A 193 -10.67 -18.21 1.48
C LYS A 193 -9.57 -17.28 1.00
N LEU A 194 -8.35 -17.59 1.42
CA LEU A 194 -7.13 -16.94 0.96
C LEU A 194 -6.31 -17.93 0.18
N ILE A 195 -5.84 -17.49 -0.98
CA ILE A 195 -4.82 -18.16 -1.76
C ILE A 195 -3.52 -17.41 -1.50
N ASP A 196 -2.54 -18.11 -0.97
CA ASP A 196 -1.15 -17.67 -0.85
C ASP A 196 -0.32 -18.33 -1.94
N ILE A 197 0.27 -17.51 -2.81
CA ILE A 197 1.15 -17.93 -3.91
C ILE A 197 2.58 -17.71 -3.44
N GLN A 198 3.20 -18.77 -2.93
CA GLN A 198 4.57 -18.73 -2.46
C GLN A 198 5.52 -18.99 -3.62
N MET A 199 6.45 -18.05 -3.85
CA MET A 199 7.55 -18.21 -4.79
C MET A 199 8.81 -18.61 -4.04
N TYR A 200 9.35 -19.79 -4.35
CA TYR A 200 10.63 -20.25 -3.85
C TYR A 200 11.67 -20.15 -4.95
N GLU A 201 12.82 -19.56 -4.62
CA GLU A 201 14.02 -19.66 -5.46
C GLU A 201 14.64 -21.03 -5.21
N THR A 202 14.76 -21.84 -6.26
CA THR A 202 15.41 -23.15 -6.17
C THR A 202 16.82 -23.06 -6.70
N ASP A 203 17.81 -23.18 -5.80
CA ASP A 203 19.26 -23.14 -6.03
C ASP A 203 19.80 -21.86 -6.70
N GLU A 204 20.84 -21.27 -6.11
CA GLU A 204 21.48 -20.01 -6.55
C GLU A 204 21.98 -20.02 -8.02
N ASP A 205 22.09 -21.20 -8.64
CA ASP A 205 22.58 -21.39 -10.01
C ASP A 205 21.47 -21.60 -11.06
N SER A 206 20.22 -21.80 -10.65
CA SER A 206 19.08 -21.91 -11.54
C SER A 206 18.03 -20.88 -11.17
N TYR A 207 17.84 -19.88 -12.04
CA TYR A 207 16.72 -18.92 -11.96
C TYR A 207 15.33 -19.59 -12.16
N GLU A 208 15.15 -20.81 -11.68
CA GLU A 208 13.89 -21.53 -11.65
C GLU A 208 13.15 -21.16 -10.36
N TYR A 209 11.92 -20.68 -10.53
CA TYR A 209 11.03 -20.37 -9.42
C TYR A 209 9.99 -21.50 -9.31
N LEU A 210 9.88 -22.12 -8.15
CA LEU A 210 8.76 -23.00 -7.83
C LEU A 210 7.65 -22.18 -7.18
N ASN A 211 6.42 -22.36 -7.68
CA ASN A 211 5.23 -21.76 -7.11
C ASN A 211 4.46 -22.82 -6.31
N GLU A 212 4.21 -22.56 -5.02
CA GLU A 212 3.27 -23.33 -4.21
C GLU A 212 2.02 -22.49 -3.99
N ILE A 213 0.85 -23.08 -4.24
CA ILE A 213 -0.44 -22.45 -3.93
C ILE A 213 -0.95 -23.06 -2.64
N ARG A 214 -1.06 -22.25 -1.59
CA ARG A 214 -1.70 -22.62 -0.32
C ARG A 214 -3.06 -21.97 -0.20
N GLU A 215 -4.02 -22.74 0.27
CA GLU A 215 -5.37 -22.26 0.52
C GLU A 215 -5.70 -22.32 2.00
N THR A 216 -6.15 -21.21 2.58
CA THR A 216 -6.57 -21.13 3.99
C THR A 216 -7.99 -20.59 4.08
N GLU A 217 -8.87 -21.28 4.82
CA GLU A 217 -10.22 -20.80 5.14
C GLU A 217 -10.13 -19.69 6.20
N ILE A 218 -10.79 -18.56 5.96
CA ILE A 218 -10.92 -17.50 6.97
C ILE A 218 -12.09 -17.85 7.88
N SER A 219 -11.82 -18.52 9.00
CA SER A 219 -12.82 -18.75 10.05
C SER A 219 -12.82 -17.58 11.04
N MET A 220 -13.92 -16.86 11.15
CA MET A 220 -14.07 -15.78 12.14
C MET A 220 -14.08 -16.36 13.56
N LEU A 221 -13.25 -15.80 14.44
CA LEU A 221 -13.42 -15.87 15.89
C LEU A 221 -14.34 -14.72 16.35
#